data_AF-A0A2A2SIS6-F1
#
_entry.id   AF-A0A2A2SIS6-F1
#
_cell.length_a   1.000
_cell.length_b   1.000
_cell.length_c   1.000
_cell.angle_alpha   90.00
_cell.angle_beta   90.00
_cell.angle_gamma   90.00
#
_symmetry.space_group_name_H-M   'P 1'
#
loop_
_entity.id
_entity.type
_entity.pdbx_description
1 polymer ?
#
loop_
_entity_poly.entity_id
_entity_poly.type
_entity_poly.pdbx_seq_one_letter_code
_entity_poly.pdbx_strand_id
1 'polypeptide(L)'
;MPHVRAEAARAWELMKAGVIRENYLRADGSGAVCMLECSGVEEARSIMEAFPLSTAGVIGFDFIELRNFDVLEILFDESNEGSSSTSH
;
A
#
# COMPACT_ATOMS: atom_id res chain seq x y z
N MET A 1 10.80 -20.26 15.46
CA MET A 1 10.08 -19.05 15.89
C MET A 1 8.60 -19.38 16.03
N PRO A 2 8.02 -19.32 17.24
CA PRO A 2 6.56 -19.40 17.39
C PRO A 2 5.89 -18.28 16.56
N HIS A 3 4.63 -18.46 16.16
CA HIS A 3 3.83 -17.53 15.36
C HIS A 3 4.19 -17.34 13.88
N VAL A 4 5.43 -17.58 13.43
CA VAL A 4 5.84 -17.31 12.02
C VAL A 4 5.01 -18.07 10.97
N ARG A 5 4.60 -19.31 11.26
CA ARG A 5 3.71 -20.05 10.35
C ARG A 5 2.31 -19.44 10.27
N ALA A 6 1.79 -18.97 11.39
CA ALA A 6 0.49 -18.31 11.45
C ALA A 6 0.54 -16.93 10.78
N GLU A 7 1.65 -16.21 10.94
CA GLU A 7 1.95 -14.95 10.27
C GLU A 7 1.89 -15.10 8.74
N ALA A 8 2.64 -16.09 8.23
CA ALA A 8 2.68 -16.38 6.80
C ALA A 8 1.32 -16.85 6.26
N ALA A 9 0.58 -17.65 7.03
CA ALA A 9 -0.76 -18.08 6.66
C ALA A 9 -1.73 -16.88 6.56
N ARG A 10 -1.69 -15.96 7.52
CA ARG A 10 -2.53 -14.76 7.52
C ARG A 10 -2.19 -13.82 6.35
N ALA A 11 -0.90 -13.58 6.11
CA ALA A 11 -0.45 -12.82 4.94
C ALA A 11 -0.96 -13.45 3.64
N TRP A 12 -0.83 -14.76 3.50
CA TRP A 12 -1.28 -15.51 2.33
C TRP A 12 -2.79 -15.41 2.10
N GLU A 13 -3.60 -15.51 3.15
CA GLU A 13 -5.06 -15.31 3.06
C GLU A 13 -5.42 -13.93 2.53
N LEU A 14 -4.77 -12.89 3.03
CA LEU A 14 -5.02 -11.50 2.63
C LEU A 14 -4.53 -11.21 1.21
N MET A 15 -3.42 -11.80 0.79
CA MET A 15 -2.96 -11.73 -0.60
C MET A 15 -3.98 -12.38 -1.55
N LYS A 16 -4.50 -13.56 -1.21
CA LYS A 16 -5.55 -14.21 -2.01
C LYS A 16 -6.85 -13.40 -2.07
N ALA A 17 -7.17 -12.68 -0.99
CA ALA A 17 -8.33 -11.80 -0.93
C ALA A 17 -8.13 -10.47 -1.67
N GLY A 18 -6.91 -10.19 -2.16
CA GLY A 18 -6.57 -8.93 -2.81
C GLY A 18 -6.34 -7.76 -1.86
N VAL A 19 -6.38 -7.99 -0.54
CA VAL A 19 -6.18 -6.96 0.49
C VAL A 19 -4.70 -6.56 0.57
N ILE A 20 -3.79 -7.54 0.55
CA ILE A 20 -2.36 -7.25 0.36
C ILE A 20 -2.08 -7.33 -1.14
N ARG A 21 -1.86 -6.17 -1.75
CA ARG A 21 -1.56 -6.07 -3.19
C ARG A 21 -0.11 -6.41 -3.49
N GLU A 22 0.79 -5.87 -2.67
CA GLU A 22 2.23 -6.05 -2.80
C GLU A 22 2.87 -6.19 -1.41
N ASN A 23 3.96 -6.93 -1.33
CA ASN A 23 4.70 -7.12 -0.10
C ASN A 23 6.19 -7.31 -0.41
N TYR A 24 7.02 -6.43 0.13
CA TYR A 24 8.46 -6.41 -0.13
C TYR A 24 9.23 -6.46 1.17
N LEU A 25 10.31 -7.23 1.20
CA LEU A 25 11.32 -7.09 2.25
C LEU A 25 12.15 -5.84 1.95
N ARG A 26 12.40 -5.04 2.99
CA ARG A 26 13.30 -3.92 2.88
C ARG A 26 14.72 -4.45 2.63
N ALA A 27 15.41 -3.86 1.67
CA ALA A 27 16.77 -4.29 1.29
C ALA A 27 17.77 -4.14 2.44
N ASP A 28 17.52 -3.23 3.39
CA ASP A 28 18.31 -3.04 4.60
C ASP A 28 18.03 -4.08 5.70
N GLY A 29 17.08 -5.01 5.49
CA GLY A 29 16.73 -6.08 6.42
C GLY A 29 15.91 -5.62 7.64
N SER A 30 15.52 -4.36 7.72
CA SER A 30 14.85 -3.82 8.91
C SER A 30 13.34 -4.07 8.98
N GLY A 31 12.76 -4.71 7.96
CA GLY A 31 11.34 -5.07 7.96
C GLY A 31 10.77 -5.29 6.56
N ALA A 32 9.48 -5.04 6.43
CA ALA A 32 8.73 -5.17 5.18
C ALA A 32 7.96 -3.88 4.85
N VAL A 33 7.63 -3.73 3.57
CA VAL A 33 6.70 -2.72 3.05
C VAL A 33 5.54 -3.46 2.42
N CYS A 34 4.33 -3.21 2.91
CA CYS A 34 3.10 -3.80 2.41
C CYS A 34 2.25 -2.73 1.72
N MET A 35 1.77 -3.02 0.52
CA MET A 35 0.72 -2.22 -0.11
C MET A 35 -0.64 -2.84 0.13
N LEU A 36 -1.56 -2.07 0.70
CA LEU A 36 -2.89 -2.53 1.10
C LEU A 36 -3.98 -1.88 0.25
N GLU A 37 -4.94 -2.69 -0.19
CA GLU A 37 -6.20 -2.24 -0.76
C GLU A 37 -7.26 -2.25 0.35
N CYS A 38 -7.58 -1.08 0.88
CA CYS A 38 -8.49 -0.87 2.00
C CYS A 38 -9.07 0.54 1.97
N SER A 39 -10.12 0.80 2.74
CA SER A 39 -10.86 2.07 2.74
C SER A 39 -10.12 3.22 3.42
N GLY A 40 -8.99 2.97 4.09
CA GLY A 40 -8.22 3.98 4.81
C GLY A 40 -7.31 3.41 5.89
N VAL A 41 -6.66 4.31 6.62
CA VAL A 41 -5.64 3.97 7.64
C VAL A 41 -6.21 3.16 8.80
N GLU A 42 -7.44 3.42 9.23
CA GLU A 42 -8.08 2.71 10.33
C GLU A 42 -8.33 1.23 9.99
N GLU A 43 -8.78 0.95 8.76
CA GLU A 43 -8.97 -0.43 8.30
C GLU A 43 -7.62 -1.13 8.13
N ALA A 44 -6.64 -0.46 7.50
CA ALA A 44 -5.27 -0.95 7.38
C ALA A 44 -4.70 -1.33 8.76
N ARG A 45 -4.87 -0.45 9.75
CA ARG A 45 -4.44 -0.67 11.13
C ARG A 45 -5.10 -1.89 11.74
N SER A 46 -6.43 -1.98 11.66
CA SER A 46 -7.17 -3.13 12.20
C SER A 46 -6.74 -4.45 11.57
N ILE A 47 -6.39 -4.46 10.28
CA ILE A 47 -5.93 -5.65 9.58
C ILE A 47 -4.52 -6.05 10.03
N MET A 48 -3.58 -5.09 10.02
CA MET A 48 -2.16 -5.35 10.26
C MET A 48 -1.85 -5.60 11.74
N GLU A 49 -2.50 -4.89 12.65
CA GLU A 49 -2.31 -5.08 14.10
C GLU A 49 -2.94 -6.39 14.62
N ALA A 50 -3.82 -7.02 13.83
CA ALA A 50 -4.37 -8.34 14.12
C ALA A 50 -3.42 -9.50 13.76
N PHE A 51 -2.26 -9.22 13.16
CA PHE A 51 -1.30 -10.28 12.82
C PHE A 51 -0.70 -10.92 14.09
N PRO A 52 -0.38 -12.23 14.03
CA PRO A 52 0.23 -12.94 15.16
C PRO A 52 1.48 -12.27 15.75
N LEU A 53 2.39 -11.75 14.92
CA LEU A 53 3.60 -11.07 15.43
C LEU A 53 3.30 -9.68 16.02
N SER A 54 2.29 -8.98 15.49
CA SER A 54 1.89 -7.67 16.01
C SER A 54 1.18 -7.81 17.36
N THR A 55 0.22 -8.73 17.46
CA THR A 55 -0.47 -9.07 18.72
C THR A 55 0.48 -9.60 19.79
N ALA A 56 1.57 -10.26 19.40
CA ALA A 56 2.64 -10.69 20.30
C ALA A 56 3.63 -9.56 20.68
N GLY A 57 3.47 -8.34 20.14
CA GLY A 57 4.33 -7.20 20.41
C GLY A 57 5.74 -7.30 19.80
N VAL A 58 5.92 -8.14 18.78
CA VAL A 58 7.22 -8.39 18.14
C VAL A 58 7.50 -7.37 17.04
N ILE A 59 6.46 -6.91 16.34
CA ILE A 59 6.56 -5.95 15.24
C ILE A 59 5.53 -4.83 15.41
N GLY A 60 5.87 -3.67 14.86
CA GLY A 60 4.97 -2.52 14.72
C GLY A 60 4.86 -2.08 13.27
N PHE A 61 3.87 -1.23 12.98
CA PHE A 61 3.61 -0.71 11.63
C PHE A 61 3.42 0.79 11.66
N ASP A 62 4.03 1.45 10.67
CA ASP A 62 3.71 2.82 10.30
C ASP A 62 2.75 2.79 9.11
N PHE A 63 1.78 3.70 9.09
CA PHE A 63 0.76 3.77 8.05
C PHE A 63 0.87 5.09 7.30
N ILE A 64 0.97 5.00 5.98
CA ILE A 64 0.98 6.13 5.07
C ILE A 64 -0.16 5.92 4.09
N GLU A 65 -1.17 6.80 4.16
CA GLU A 65 -2.28 6.76 3.22
C GLU A 65 -1.80 7.20 1.83
N LEU A 66 -2.14 6.41 0.82
CA LEU A 66 -1.86 6.74 -0.57
C LEU A 66 -3.13 7.21 -1.26
N ARG A 67 -2.97 8.16 -2.18
CA ARG A 67 -4.01 8.57 -3.12
C ARG A 67 -3.55 8.28 -4.54
N ASN A 68 -4.52 8.22 -5.45
CA ASN A 68 -4.22 8.11 -6.87
C ASN A 68 -3.30 9.26 -7.33
N PHE A 69 -2.47 8.97 -8.31
CA PHE A 69 -1.52 9.93 -8.87
C PHE A 69 -2.20 10.82 -9.93
N ASP A 70 -3.30 11.46 -9.54
CA ASP A 70 -4.17 12.25 -10.43
C ASP A 70 -3.49 13.54 -10.92
N VAL A 71 -2.31 13.87 -10.40
CA VAL A 71 -1.50 15.01 -10.88
C VAL A 71 -1.23 14.93 -12.38
N LEU A 72 -1.17 13.72 -12.97
CA LEU A 72 -0.97 13.56 -14.41
C LEU A 72 -2.19 13.94 -15.25
N GLU A 73 -3.38 14.06 -14.66
CA GLU A 73 -4.59 14.47 -15.40
C GLU A 73 -4.41 15.84 -16.07
N ILE A 74 -3.60 16.73 -15.48
CA ILE A 74 -3.25 18.05 -16.06
C ILE A 74 -2.63 17.94 -17.46
N LEU A 75 -1.96 16.83 -17.77
CA LEU A 75 -1.30 16.62 -19.07
C LEU A 75 -2.28 16.16 -20.15
N PHE A 76 -3.50 15.81 -19.79
CA PHE A 76 -4.53 15.29 -20.70
C PHE A 76 -5.76 16.21 -20.76
N ASP A 77 -5.67 17.41 -20.19
CA ASP A 77 -6.72 18.42 -20.30
C ASP A 77 -6.65 19.10 -21.67
N GLU A 78 -7.51 18.66 -22.60
CA GLU A 78 -7.63 19.20 -23.96
C GLU A 78 -8.00 20.70 -23.99
N SER A 79 -8.50 21.27 -22.89
CA SER A 79 -8.76 22.71 -22.78
C SER A 79 -7.47 23.56 -22.75
N ASN A 80 -6.31 22.93 -22.57
CA ASN A 80 -4.99 23.57 -22.51
C ASN A 80 -4.23 23.57 -23.85
N GLU A 81 -4.76 22.94 -24.92
CA GLU A 81 -4.10 22.85 -26.24
C GLU A 81 -4.38 24.04 -27.18
N GLY A 82 -4.89 25.15 -26.67
CA GLY A 82 -5.33 26.30 -27.46
C GLY A 82 -4.46 27.55 -27.38
N SER A 83 -3.22 27.54 -27.89
CA SER A 83 -2.48 28.76 -28.32
C SER A 83 -1.18 28.42 -29.07
N SER A 84 -1.29 27.75 -30.22
CA SER A 84 -0.26 27.88 -31.28
C SER A 84 -0.94 28.20 -32.59
N SER A 85 -1.51 29.41 -32.63
CA SER A 85 -1.92 30.06 -33.88
C SER A 85 -0.70 30.21 -34.77
N THR A 86 -0.72 29.47 -35.86
CA THR A 86 0.16 29.63 -37.02
C THR A 86 0.16 31.10 -37.44
N SER A 87 1.34 31.71 -37.57
CA SER A 87 1.48 33.00 -38.26
C SER A 87 2.77 33.02 -39.07
N HIS A 88 2.56 32.75 -40.36
CA HIS A 88 3.27 33.25 -41.55
C HIS A 88 4.74 32.87 -41.75
#